data_AF-A0A8J3H246-F1
#
_entry.id   AF-A0A8J3H246-F1
#
_cell.length_a   1.000
_cell.length_b   1.000
_cell.length_c   1.000
_cell.angle_alpha   90.00
_cell.angle_beta   90.00
_cell.angle_gamma   90.00
#
_symmetry.space_group_name_H-M   'P 1'
#
loop_
_entity.id
_entity.type
_entity.pdbx_description
1 polymer ?
#
loop_
_entity_poly.entity_id
_entity_poly.type
_entity_poly.pdbx_seq_one_letter_code
_entity_poly.pdbx_strand_id
1 'polypeptide(L)' 'MLYDQVWGARSVLEASASDYDSMVLTAKDECQKLLAPQIGDKMVILSGVPFGQVGSTNNIRAATFR' A
#
# COMPACT_ATOMS: atom_id res chain seq x y z
N MET A 1 -15.35 -15.20 8.42
CA MET A 1 -14.34 -15.42 7.37
C MET A 1 -14.91 -14.80 6.11
N LEU A 2 -14.55 -13.55 5.81
CA LEU A 2 -15.07 -12.85 4.64
C LEU A 2 -14.23 -13.29 3.43
N TYR A 3 -14.90 -13.71 2.36
CA TYR A 3 -14.28 -14.10 1.11
C TYR A 3 -13.80 -12.85 0.38
N ASP A 4 -12.50 -12.55 0.44
CA ASP A 4 -11.88 -11.58 -0.47
C ASP A 4 -11.90 -12.15 -1.89
N GLN A 5 -12.96 -11.86 -2.64
CA GLN A 5 -13.13 -12.29 -4.04
C GLN A 5 -12.53 -11.25 -4.99
N VAL A 6 -11.25 -10.94 -4.81
CA VAL A 6 -10.49 -10.12 -5.74
C VAL A 6 -9.28 -10.94 -6.22
N TRP A 7 -9.17 -11.10 -7.54
CA TRP A 7 -8.15 -11.96 -8.12
C TRP A 7 -6.75 -11.36 -7.91
N GLY A 8 -5.84 -12.15 -7.35
CA GLY A 8 -4.44 -11.75 -7.14
C GLY A 8 -4.22 -10.66 -6.09
N ALA A 9 -5.24 -10.32 -5.29
CA ALA A 9 -5.13 -9.30 -4.25
C ALA A 9 -5.07 -9.93 -2.86
N ARG A 10 -4.36 -9.26 -1.95
CA ARG A 10 -4.36 -9.56 -0.51
C ARG A 10 -4.72 -8.29 0.23
N SER A 11 -5.90 -8.25 0.84
CA SER A 11 -6.31 -7.09 1.62
C SER A 11 -5.56 -7.00 2.93
N VAL A 12 -5.23 -5.79 3.32
CA VAL A 12 -4.64 -5.46 4.63
C VAL A 12 -5.49 -4.35 5.23
N LEU A 13 -5.92 -4.55 6.47
CA LEU A 13 -6.57 -3.50 7.24
C LEU A 13 -5.49 -2.77 8.04
N GLU A 14 -5.23 -1.51 7.70
CA GLU A 14 -4.25 -0.69 8.39
C GLU A 14 -4.81 0.71 8.63
N ALA A 15 -4.56 1.26 9.83
CA ALA A 15 -5.14 2.51 10.32
C ALA A 15 -4.11 3.65 10.44
N SER A 16 -2.82 3.36 10.23
CA SER A 16 -1.71 4.30 10.48
C SER A 16 -1.42 5.29 9.35
N ALA A 17 -1.97 5.10 8.15
CA ALA A 17 -1.77 6.04 7.03
C ALA A 17 -2.66 7.27 7.19
N SER A 18 -2.08 8.37 7.70
CA SER A 18 -2.76 9.66 7.92
C SER A 18 -2.28 10.77 6.97
N ASP A 19 -1.11 10.59 6.38
CA ASP A 19 -0.47 11.51 5.46
C ASP A 19 0.34 10.77 4.38
N TYR A 20 0.99 11.52 3.50
CA TYR A 20 1.70 10.97 2.36
C TYR A 20 2.88 10.08 2.74
N ASP A 21 3.61 10.42 3.80
CA ASP A 21 4.82 9.70 4.19
C ASP A 21 4.49 8.45 5.01
N SER A 22 3.53 8.56 5.93
CA SER A 22 2.98 7.41 6.66
C SER A 22 2.40 6.36 5.70
N MET A 23 1.67 6.77 4.66
CA MET A 23 1.18 5.85 3.63
C MET A 23 2.29 5.05 2.94
N VAL A 24 3.46 5.65 2.67
CA VAL A 24 4.58 4.91 2.06
C VAL A 24 5.22 3.94 3.04
N LEU A 25 5.39 4.36 4.29
CA LEU A 25 5.94 3.49 5.33
C LEU A 25 5.02 2.30 5.55
N THR A 26 3.72 2.53 5.69
CA THR A 26 2.70 1.48 5.78
C THR A 26 2.79 0.51 4.60
N ALA A 27 2.82 1.01 3.35
CA ALA A 27 2.90 0.14 2.18
C ALA A 27 4.18 -0.72 2.18
N LYS A 28 5.31 -0.15 2.60
CA LYS A 28 6.57 -0.89 2.72
C LYS A 28 6.53 -1.96 3.79
N ASP A 29 6.06 -1.63 4.98
CA ASP A 29 6.02 -2.55 6.12
C ASP A 29 5.11 -3.73 5.82
N GLU A 30 3.93 -3.47 5.23
CA GLU A 30 3.00 -4.53 4.86
C GLU A 30 3.52 -5.38 3.70
N CYS A 31 4.07 -4.77 2.66
CA CYS A 31 4.71 -5.55 1.59
C CYS A 31 5.88 -6.40 2.14
N GLN A 32 6.67 -5.88 3.09
CA GLN A 32 7.77 -6.63 3.70
C GLN A 32 7.27 -7.88 4.45
N LYS A 33 6.22 -7.74 5.26
CA LYS A 33 5.61 -8.85 6.01
C LYS A 33 5.00 -9.92 5.09
N LEU A 34 4.40 -9.50 3.97
CA LEU A 34 3.57 -10.40 3.15
C LEU A 34 4.34 -11.05 2.00
N LEU A 35 5.35 -10.39 1.45
CA LEU A 35 6.02 -10.79 0.21
C LEU A 35 7.51 -11.12 0.40
N ALA A 36 8.11 -10.81 1.56
CA ALA A 36 9.55 -10.97 1.82
C ALA A 36 10.45 -10.46 0.66
N PRO A 37 10.25 -9.21 0.21
CA PRO A 37 10.99 -8.63 -0.91
C PRO A 37 12.47 -8.45 -0.58
N GLN A 38 13.29 -8.45 -1.61
CA GLN A 38 14.74 -8.22 -1.52
C GLN A 38 15.09 -6.73 -1.65
N ILE A 39 16.28 -6.37 -1.16
CA ILE A 39 16.84 -5.03 -1.38
C ILE A 39 16.97 -4.79 -2.88
N GLY A 40 16.45 -3.67 -3.36
CA GLY A 40 16.40 -3.32 -4.77
C GLY A 40 15.07 -3.61 -5.46
N ASP A 41 14.21 -4.43 -4.85
CA ASP A 41 12.85 -4.67 -5.36
C ASP A 41 12.07 -3.37 -5.43
N LYS A 42 11.24 -3.25 -6.47
CA LYS A 42 10.45 -2.05 -6.74
C LYS A 42 8.99 -2.29 -6.40
N MET A 43 8.32 -1.22 -6.00
CA MET A 43 6.87 -1.19 -5.82
C MET A 43 6.28 0.08 -6.41
N VAL A 44 4.99 0.00 -6.76
CA VAL A 44 4.17 1.15 -7.10
C VAL A 44 3.07 1.26 -6.04
N ILE A 45 2.95 2.44 -5.46
CA ILE A 45 1.95 2.76 -4.46
C ILE A 45 0.93 3.70 -5.11
N LEU A 46 -0.35 3.33 -5.03
CA LEU A 46 -1.48 4.13 -5.50
C LEU A 46 -2.26 4.64 -4.30
N SER A 47 -2.62 5.92 -4.31
CA SER A 47 -3.40 6.52 -3.23
C SER A 47 -4.25 7.68 -3.69
N GLY A 48 -5.17 8.10 -2.80
CA GLY A 48 -5.90 9.35 -2.91
C GLY A 48 -5.50 10.26 -1.76
N VAL A 49 -5.05 11.47 -2.06
CA VAL A 49 -4.75 12.51 -1.07
C VAL A 49 -5.67 13.70 -1.34
N PRO A 50 -6.52 14.12 -0.37
CA PRO A 50 -6.66 13.59 0.99
C PRO A 50 -7.27 12.17 1.06
N PHE A 51 -6.91 11.43 2.11
CA PHE A 51 -7.33 10.04 2.32
C PHE A 51 -8.80 9.89 2.74
N GLY A 52 -9.33 8.67 2.63
CA GLY A 52 -10.66 8.31 3.14
C GLY A 52 -11.84 8.71 2.27
N GLN A 53 -11.59 9.27 1.08
CA GLN A 53 -12.64 9.64 0.13
C GLN A 53 -12.75 8.60 -0.99
N VAL A 54 -13.94 8.03 -1.17
CA VAL A 54 -14.20 7.07 -2.27
C VAL A 54 -14.06 7.79 -3.61
N GLY A 55 -13.33 7.17 -4.56
CA GLY A 55 -13.12 7.71 -5.91
C GLY A 55 -12.06 8.81 -6.01
N SER A 56 -11.26 9.05 -4.96
CA SER A 56 -10.24 10.12 -4.95
C SER A 56 -8.83 9.67 -5.33
N THR A 57 -8.62 8.45 -5.83
CA THR A 57 -7.29 7.97 -6.25
C THR A 57 -6.68 8.92 -7.28
N ASN A 58 -5.64 9.64 -6.89
CA ASN A 58 -5.06 10.75 -7.65
C ASN A 58 -3.52 10.80 -7.56
N ASN A 59 -2.90 9.82 -6.90
CA ASN A 59 -1.47 9.77 -6.70
C ASN A 59 -0.89 8.41 -7.12
N ILE A 60 0.28 8.47 -7.76
CA ILE A 60 1.13 7.31 -8.06
C ILE A 60 2.55 7.60 -7.57
N ARG A 61 3.12 6.66 -6.83
CA ARG A 61 4.50 6.75 -6.34
C ARG A 61 5.26 5.47 -6.63
N ALA A 62 6.40 5.60 -7.30
CA ALA A 62 7.38 4.54 -7.40
C ALA A 62 8.29 4.54 -6.16
N ALA A 63 8.53 3.37 -5.58
CA ALA A 63 9.46 3.20 -4.47
C ALA A 63 10.32 1.96 -4.66
N THR A 64 11.42 1.91 -3.91
CA THR A 64 12.35 0.80 -3.88
C THR A 64 12.54 0.35 -2.44
N PHE A 65 12.60 -0.97 -2.22
CA PHE A 65 13.05 -1.55 -0.96
C PHE A 65 14.55 -1.32 -0.80
N ARG A 66 14.94 -0.79 0.35
CA ARG A 66 16.33 -0.46 0.71
C ARG A 66 16.63 -1.04 2.08
#